data_AF-A0A1X0J5T3-F1
#
_entry.id   AF-A0A1X0J5T3-F1
#
_cell.length_a   1.000
_cell.length_b   1.000
_cell.length_c   1.000
_cell.angle_alpha   90.00
_cell.angle_beta   90.00
_cell.angle_gamma   90.00
#
_symmetry.space_group_name_H-M   'P 1'
#
loop_
_entity.id
_entity.type
_entity.pdbx_description
1 polymer ?
#
loop_
_entity_poly.entity_id
_entity_poly.type
_entity_poly.pdbx_seq_one_letter_code
_entity_poly.pdbx_strand_id
1 'polypeptide(L)'
;MLSAQNRVPDRPGADDPGRGRRLGIDVGTVRIGVAVSDPDGILATPVETVRRERTGKHLRRLSALVSEHDIVEVVVGLPRTLADRAGTSAQDAVEVADALAERIVPVPVRLADERLTTVVAQRSLREAGVRAKAQRGVIDQAAAVGILQGWLDQRRNASEGHSEATRETTSAGSDDV
;
A
#
# COMPACT_ATOMS: atom_id res chain seq x y z
N MET A 1 20.03 -7.92 -8.48
CA MET A 1 18.99 -6.95 -8.05
C MET A 1 18.66 -6.04 -9.22
N LEU A 2 17.39 -5.98 -9.62
CA LEU A 2 16.94 -5.01 -10.63
C LEU A 2 17.02 -3.60 -10.01
N SER A 3 17.54 -2.63 -10.77
CA SER A 3 17.51 -1.21 -10.37
C SER A 3 16.07 -0.78 -10.12
N ALA A 4 15.78 0.00 -9.07
CA ALA A 4 14.41 0.45 -8.78
C ALA A 4 13.79 1.27 -9.93
N GLN A 5 14.62 1.82 -10.82
CA GLN A 5 14.17 2.47 -12.05
C GLN A 5 13.39 1.52 -12.99
N ASN A 6 13.48 0.19 -12.78
CA ASN A 6 12.82 -0.84 -13.59
C ASN A 6 11.80 -1.69 -12.81
N ARG A 7 11.53 -1.38 -11.53
CA ARG A 7 10.46 -2.02 -10.75
C ARG A 7 9.11 -1.45 -11.19
N VAL A 8 8.22 -2.31 -11.67
CA VAL A 8 6.85 -1.96 -12.07
C VAL A 8 5.95 -2.12 -10.84
N PRO A 9 4.95 -1.23 -10.63
CA PRO A 9 3.93 -1.46 -9.61
C PRO A 9 3.25 -2.81 -9.80
N ASP A 10 3.04 -3.52 -8.69
CA ASP A 10 2.23 -4.72 -8.61
C ASP A 10 0.75 -4.38 -8.82
N ARG A 11 -0.04 -5.42 -9.09
CA ARG A 11 -1.50 -5.35 -9.11
C ARG A 11 -2.08 -6.52 -8.30
N PRO A 12 -3.21 -6.31 -7.60
CA PRO A 12 -3.98 -7.42 -7.04
C PRO A 12 -4.39 -8.41 -8.14
N GLY A 13 -4.48 -9.71 -7.81
CA GLY A 13 -4.80 -10.73 -8.80
C GLY A 13 -4.71 -12.16 -8.27
N ALA A 14 -4.18 -13.07 -9.09
CA ALA A 14 -4.15 -14.51 -8.81
C ALA A 14 -3.42 -14.89 -7.50
N ASP A 15 -2.45 -14.08 -7.07
CA ASP A 15 -1.68 -14.30 -5.85
C ASP A 15 -2.28 -13.57 -4.63
N ASP A 16 -3.57 -13.20 -4.66
CA ASP A 16 -4.25 -12.56 -3.51
C ASP A 16 -4.28 -13.52 -2.31
N PRO A 17 -3.90 -13.07 -1.10
CA PRO A 17 -3.87 -13.93 0.08
C PRO A 17 -5.27 -14.25 0.66
N GLY A 18 -6.35 -13.78 0.03
CA GLY A 18 -7.72 -13.98 0.51
C GLY A 18 -8.10 -13.04 1.65
N ARG A 19 -8.92 -13.52 2.58
CA ARG A 19 -9.43 -12.71 3.71
C ARG A 19 -8.31 -12.41 4.72
N GLY A 20 -8.26 -11.18 5.22
CA GLY A 20 -7.28 -10.75 6.22
C GLY A 20 -6.94 -9.26 6.13
N ARG A 21 -6.31 -8.73 7.17
CA ARG A 21 -5.91 -7.32 7.20
C ARG A 21 -4.68 -7.08 6.32
N ARG A 22 -4.67 -5.96 5.60
CA ARG A 22 -3.48 -5.47 4.88
C ARG A 22 -2.89 -4.26 5.59
N LEU A 23 -1.58 -4.10 5.46
CA LEU A 23 -0.86 -2.93 5.97
C LEU A 23 -0.44 -2.04 4.81
N GLY A 24 -0.81 -0.77 4.86
CA GLY A 24 -0.39 0.26 3.90
C GLY A 24 0.78 1.07 4.42
N ILE A 25 1.77 1.33 3.57
CA ILE A 25 3.00 2.05 3.93
C ILE A 25 3.28 3.15 2.90
N ASP A 26 3.45 4.39 3.40
CA ASP A 26 3.96 5.54 2.63
C ASP A 26 5.39 5.85 3.09
N VAL A 27 6.37 5.69 2.20
CA VAL A 27 7.80 5.82 2.57
C VAL A 27 8.30 7.24 2.32
N GLY A 28 8.52 7.98 3.41
CA GLY A 28 9.23 9.24 3.41
C GLY A 28 10.66 9.13 3.96
N THR A 29 11.50 10.11 3.63
CA THR A 29 12.90 10.17 4.09
C THR A 29 13.06 10.44 5.59
N VAL A 30 12.02 10.98 6.25
CA VAL A 30 12.03 11.32 7.68
C VAL A 30 10.98 10.53 8.47
N ARG A 31 9.86 10.19 7.83
CA ARG A 31 8.70 9.55 8.44
C ARG A 31 8.09 8.56 7.46
N ILE A 32 7.46 7.55 8.00
CA ILE A 32 6.73 6.52 7.26
C ILE A 32 5.28 6.57 7.77
N GLY A 33 4.35 6.86 6.88
CA GLY A 33 2.92 6.73 7.18
C GLY A 33 2.52 5.26 7.21
N VAL A 34 1.67 4.87 8.16
CA VAL A 34 1.16 3.51 8.25
C VAL A 34 -0.37 3.50 8.37
N ALA A 35 -1.00 2.63 7.60
CA ALA A 35 -2.43 2.37 7.62
C ALA A 35 -2.72 0.87 7.67
N VAL A 36 -3.91 0.48 8.11
CA VAL A 36 -4.38 -0.90 8.16
C VAL A 36 -5.79 -1.01 7.61
N SER A 37 -6.10 -2.11 6.94
CA SER A 37 -7.47 -2.42 6.51
C SER A 37 -8.26 -3.16 7.58
N ASP A 38 -9.59 -3.17 7.47
CA ASP A 38 -10.39 -4.21 8.11
C ASP A 38 -10.07 -5.61 7.50
N PRO A 39 -10.47 -6.72 8.17
CA PRO A 39 -10.20 -8.08 7.71
C PRO A 39 -10.87 -8.46 6.38
N ASP A 40 -11.96 -7.78 6.00
CA ASP A 40 -12.68 -8.02 4.75
C ASP A 40 -12.05 -7.24 3.58
N GLY A 41 -11.14 -6.30 3.89
CA GLY A 41 -10.41 -5.50 2.92
C GLY A 41 -11.27 -4.40 2.31
N ILE A 42 -12.18 -3.82 3.08
CA ILE A 42 -13.13 -2.80 2.60
C ILE A 42 -12.55 -1.38 2.79
N LEU A 43 -12.13 -1.06 4.01
CA LEU A 43 -11.75 0.28 4.44
C LEU A 43 -10.33 0.29 5.03
N ALA A 44 -9.51 1.21 4.55
CA ALA A 44 -8.22 1.55 5.15
C ALA A 44 -8.38 2.63 6.24
N THR A 45 -7.65 2.47 7.34
CA THR A 45 -7.65 3.40 8.48
C THR A 45 -6.23 3.71 8.92
N PRO A 46 -5.94 4.93 9.41
CA PRO A 46 -4.59 5.29 9.84
C PRO A 46 -4.20 4.55 11.12
N VAL A 47 -2.94 4.13 11.22
CA VAL A 47 -2.38 3.48 12.42
C VAL A 47 -1.46 4.44 13.15
N GLU A 48 -0.30 4.74 12.58
CA GLU A 48 0.71 5.60 13.19
C GLU A 48 1.64 6.22 12.14
N THR A 49 2.51 7.12 12.58
CA THR A 49 3.63 7.61 11.79
C THR A 49 4.93 7.11 12.41
N VAL A 50 5.64 6.22 11.72
CA VAL A 50 6.92 5.67 12.18
C VAL A 50 8.05 6.61 11.78
N ARG A 51 8.99 6.88 12.69
CA ARG A 51 10.17 7.71 12.38
C ARG A 51 11.18 6.92 11.55
N ARG A 52 11.67 7.51 10.45
CA ARG A 52 12.75 6.92 9.64
C ARG A 52 14.08 7.02 10.39
N GLU A 53 14.79 5.90 10.49
CA GLU A 53 16.06 5.82 11.24
C GLU A 53 17.08 4.92 10.53
N ARG A 54 18.32 5.39 10.39
CA ARG A 54 19.42 4.62 9.77
C ARG A 54 19.77 3.31 10.50
N THR A 55 19.39 3.19 11.77
CA THR A 55 19.62 2.01 12.62
C THR A 55 18.68 0.83 12.32
N GLY A 56 17.73 1.00 11.38
CA GLY A 56 16.73 -0.02 11.05
C GLY A 56 15.63 -0.19 12.09
N LYS A 57 15.55 0.67 13.12
CA LYS A 57 14.44 0.65 14.11
C LYS A 57 13.06 0.75 13.47
N HIS A 58 12.95 1.55 12.41
CA HIS A 58 11.71 1.67 11.63
C HIS A 58 11.26 0.31 11.06
N LEU A 59 12.17 -0.48 10.49
CA LEU A 59 11.86 -1.81 9.96
C LEU A 59 11.43 -2.79 11.07
N ARG A 60 12.04 -2.69 12.26
CA ARG A 60 11.58 -3.46 13.43
C ARG A 60 10.17 -3.08 13.86
N ARG A 61 9.84 -1.78 13.87
CA ARG A 61 8.48 -1.33 14.22
C ARG A 61 7.46 -1.78 13.17
N LEU A 62 7.78 -1.68 11.88
CA LEU A 62 6.92 -2.17 10.81
C LEU A 62 6.70 -3.68 10.90
N SER A 63 7.75 -4.45 11.20
CA SER A 63 7.63 -5.90 11.40
C SER A 63 6.74 -6.23 12.61
N ALA A 64 6.87 -5.46 13.70
CA ALA A 64 6.00 -5.61 14.87
C ALA A 64 4.53 -5.32 14.53
N LEU A 65 4.25 -4.26 13.75
CA LEU A 65 2.90 -3.95 13.29
C LEU A 65 2.30 -5.06 12.42
N VAL A 66 3.12 -5.72 11.60
CA VAL A 66 2.69 -6.89 10.81
C VAL A 66 2.19 -8.01 11.72
N SER A 67 2.94 -8.31 12.79
CA SER A 67 2.54 -9.33 13.77
C SER A 67 1.36 -8.88 14.65
N GLU A 68 1.35 -7.64 15.12
CA GLU A 68 0.31 -7.09 16.01
C GLU A 68 -1.09 -7.09 15.38
N HIS A 69 -1.17 -6.98 14.06
CA HIS A 69 -2.43 -6.88 13.32
C HIS A 69 -2.80 -8.13 12.50
N ASP A 70 -2.01 -9.21 12.61
CA ASP A 70 -2.15 -10.44 11.81
C ASP A 70 -2.23 -10.12 10.30
N ILE A 71 -1.28 -9.34 9.81
CA ILE A 71 -1.29 -8.84 8.43
C ILE A 71 -1.02 -9.96 7.44
N VAL A 72 -1.86 -10.06 6.41
CA VAL A 72 -1.76 -11.06 5.34
C VAL A 72 -1.05 -10.56 4.08
N GLU A 73 -0.90 -9.23 3.94
CA GLU A 73 -0.17 -8.59 2.84
C GLU A 73 0.20 -7.15 3.22
N VAL A 74 1.41 -6.74 2.83
CA VAL A 74 1.88 -5.35 2.98
C VAL A 74 1.91 -4.68 1.61
N VAL A 75 1.39 -3.47 1.56
CA VAL A 75 1.33 -2.63 0.35
C VAL A 75 2.15 -1.36 0.60
N VAL A 76 3.26 -1.24 -0.11
CA VAL A 76 4.14 -0.08 -0.06
C VAL A 76 3.86 0.77 -1.29
N GLY A 77 3.64 2.06 -1.10
CA GLY A 77 3.48 2.95 -2.24
C GLY A 77 4.79 3.12 -3.03
N LEU A 78 4.66 3.19 -4.35
CA LEU A 78 5.72 3.45 -5.30
C LEU A 78 5.46 4.78 -6.04
N PRO A 79 6.22 5.85 -5.74
CA PRO A 79 6.05 7.15 -6.39
C PRO A 79 6.37 7.06 -7.88
N ARG A 80 5.49 7.58 -8.75
CA ARG A 80 5.75 7.71 -10.19
C ARG A 80 5.58 9.14 -10.67
N THR A 81 6.68 9.82 -11.04
CA THR A 81 6.65 11.10 -11.81
C THR A 81 7.78 11.20 -12.86
N LEU A 82 7.53 12.03 -13.88
CA LEU A 82 8.08 12.06 -15.26
C LEU A 82 9.47 12.70 -15.48
N ALA A 83 10.17 13.22 -14.47
CA ALA A 83 11.47 13.86 -14.69
C ALA A 83 12.35 13.79 -13.43
N ASP A 84 13.37 12.92 -13.46
CA ASP A 84 14.56 12.80 -12.60
C ASP A 84 14.43 12.68 -11.07
N ARG A 85 13.44 13.27 -10.38
CA ARG A 85 13.30 13.19 -8.92
C ARG A 85 12.66 11.90 -8.41
N ALA A 86 12.03 11.12 -9.30
CA ALA A 86 11.43 9.84 -8.96
C ALA A 86 12.48 8.76 -8.63
N GLY A 87 13.69 8.85 -9.21
CA GLY A 87 14.72 7.82 -9.04
C GLY A 87 15.09 7.55 -7.58
N THR A 88 15.28 8.60 -6.77
CA THR A 88 15.72 8.45 -5.38
C THR A 88 14.59 8.03 -4.44
N SER A 89 13.38 8.56 -4.62
CA SER A 89 12.24 8.20 -3.75
C SER A 89 11.67 6.83 -4.07
N ALA A 90 11.61 6.46 -5.37
CA ALA A 90 11.22 5.12 -5.77
C ALA A 90 12.26 4.07 -5.32
N GLN A 91 13.55 4.38 -5.45
CA GLN A 91 14.61 3.52 -4.92
C GLN A 91 14.49 3.34 -3.41
N ASP A 92 14.24 4.42 -2.67
CA ASP A 92 14.06 4.38 -1.22
C ASP A 92 12.84 3.54 -0.79
N ALA A 93 11.72 3.66 -1.51
CA ALA A 93 10.53 2.83 -1.28
C ALA A 93 10.81 1.35 -1.56
N VAL A 94 11.49 1.03 -2.67
CA VAL A 94 11.88 -0.35 -3.03
C VAL A 94 12.82 -0.94 -2.00
N GLU A 95 13.85 -0.21 -1.56
CA GLU A 95 14.79 -0.69 -0.54
C GLU A 95 14.11 -0.99 0.80
N VAL A 96 13.16 -0.14 1.22
CA VAL A 96 12.37 -0.41 2.42
C VAL A 96 11.48 -1.63 2.24
N ALA A 97 10.82 -1.75 1.08
CA ALA A 97 9.95 -2.87 0.78
C ALA A 97 10.73 -4.20 0.79
N ASP A 98 11.86 -4.26 0.09
CA ASP A 98 12.72 -5.45 0.01
C ASP A 98 13.27 -5.82 1.41
N ALA A 99 13.80 -4.85 2.15
CA ALA A 99 14.31 -5.09 3.50
C ALA A 99 13.22 -5.47 4.50
N LEU A 100 11.98 -5.01 4.30
CA LEU A 100 10.84 -5.43 5.12
C LEU A 100 10.41 -6.85 4.74
N ALA A 101 10.34 -7.18 3.45
CA ALA A 101 9.94 -8.49 2.95
C ALA A 101 10.82 -9.61 3.53
N GLU A 102 12.14 -9.40 3.62
CA GLU A 102 13.08 -10.34 4.24
C GLU A 102 12.75 -10.64 5.72
N ARG A 103 12.12 -9.71 6.44
CA ARG A 103 11.84 -9.83 7.88
C ARG A 103 10.49 -10.45 8.20
N ILE A 104 9.54 -10.40 7.27
CA ILE A 104 8.14 -10.74 7.54
C ILE A 104 7.64 -11.96 6.78
N VAL A 105 8.56 -12.74 6.20
CA VAL A 105 8.24 -14.01 5.55
C VAL A 105 7.31 -14.85 6.46
N PRO A 106 6.18 -15.38 5.93
CA PRO A 106 5.79 -15.48 4.52
C PRO A 106 4.89 -14.34 4.00
N VAL A 107 4.69 -13.24 4.74
CA VAL A 107 3.78 -12.16 4.33
C VAL A 107 4.32 -11.45 3.08
N PRO A 108 3.57 -11.42 1.96
CA PRO A 108 4.01 -10.76 0.74
C PRO A 108 4.07 -9.23 0.91
N VAL A 109 5.06 -8.61 0.27
CA VAL A 109 5.18 -7.16 0.14
C VAL A 109 4.98 -6.77 -1.32
N ARG A 110 4.02 -5.90 -1.58
CA ARG A 110 3.64 -5.40 -2.91
C ARG A 110 3.91 -3.91 -3.04
N LEU A 111 4.26 -3.47 -4.24
CA LEU A 111 4.47 -2.07 -4.60
C LEU A 111 3.24 -1.52 -5.34
N ALA A 112 2.50 -0.57 -4.77
CA ALA A 112 1.32 0.02 -5.40
C ALA A 112 1.63 1.36 -6.09
N ASP A 113 1.02 1.64 -7.23
CA ASP A 113 1.15 2.95 -7.91
C ASP A 113 0.44 4.05 -7.10
N GLU A 114 1.14 5.13 -6.75
CA GLU A 114 0.66 6.16 -5.80
C GLU A 114 -0.09 7.34 -6.45
N ARG A 115 -0.54 7.25 -7.70
CA ARG A 115 -1.10 8.40 -8.44
C ARG A 115 -2.21 9.11 -7.64
N LEU A 116 -1.89 10.32 -7.17
CA LEU A 116 -2.79 11.40 -6.71
C LEU A 116 -3.45 11.29 -5.32
N THR A 117 -2.90 10.55 -4.37
CA THR A 117 -3.54 10.42 -3.02
C THR A 117 -3.24 11.59 -2.06
N THR A 118 -2.06 12.23 -2.17
CA THR A 118 -1.61 13.27 -1.21
C THR A 118 -2.07 14.70 -1.53
N VAL A 119 -2.39 15.01 -2.79
CA VAL A 119 -2.73 16.38 -3.21
C VAL A 119 -4.05 16.87 -2.61
N VAL A 120 -5.03 15.97 -2.45
CA VAL A 120 -6.34 16.31 -1.87
C VAL A 120 -6.24 16.53 -0.36
N ALA A 121 -5.54 15.64 0.36
CA ALA A 121 -5.37 15.73 1.82
C ALA A 121 -4.58 16.99 2.25
N GLN A 122 -3.56 17.38 1.49
CA GLN A 122 -2.75 18.57 1.79
C GLN A 122 -3.52 19.89 1.60
N ARG A 123 -4.48 19.92 0.66
CA ARG A 123 -5.29 21.11 0.37
C ARG A 123 -6.26 21.42 1.52
N SER A 124 -7.03 20.42 1.97
CA SER A 124 -8.01 20.58 3.04
C SER A 124 -7.39 20.93 4.40
N LEU A 125 -6.20 20.40 4.71
CA LEU A 125 -5.51 20.73 5.97
C LEU A 125 -4.95 22.16 5.99
N ARG A 126 -4.46 22.68 4.85
CA ARG A 126 -4.04 24.08 4.74
C ARG A 126 -5.20 25.05 4.92
N GLU A 127 -6.37 24.70 4.39
CA GLU A 127 -7.60 25.49 4.51
C GLU A 127 -8.12 25.54 5.97
N ALA A 128 -7.77 24.55 6.81
CA ALA A 128 -8.22 24.45 8.22
C ALA A 128 -7.33 25.18 9.26
N GLY A 129 -6.28 25.91 8.87
CA GLY A 129 -5.52 26.79 9.77
C GLY A 129 -4.66 26.12 10.87
N VAL A 130 -4.46 24.80 10.84
CA VAL A 130 -3.60 24.09 11.81
C VAL A 130 -2.11 24.33 11.50
N ARG A 131 -1.26 24.48 12.53
CA ARG A 131 0.19 24.71 12.35
C ARG A 131 0.84 23.57 11.55
N ALA A 132 1.55 23.91 10.47
CA ALA A 132 2.14 22.97 9.49
C ALA A 132 3.10 21.90 10.06
N LYS A 133 3.58 22.03 11.30
CA LYS A 133 4.41 21.02 11.97
C LYS A 133 3.56 19.91 12.61
N ALA A 134 2.40 20.27 13.17
CA ALA A 134 1.46 19.32 13.76
C ALA A 134 0.71 18.49 12.68
N GLN A 135 0.54 19.05 11.49
CA GLN A 135 -0.14 18.38 10.37
C GLN A 135 0.66 17.23 9.74
N ARG A 136 1.98 17.18 9.90
CA ARG A 136 2.80 16.30 9.06
C ARG A 136 2.56 14.82 9.34
N GLY A 137 2.43 14.42 10.62
CA GLY A 137 2.10 13.03 10.95
C GLY A 137 0.74 12.61 10.38
N VAL A 138 -0.26 13.50 10.47
CA VAL A 138 -1.60 13.29 9.91
C VAL A 138 -1.54 13.17 8.38
N ILE A 139 -0.75 14.01 7.70
CA ILE A 139 -0.56 13.95 6.25
C ILE A 139 0.09 12.62 5.84
N ASP A 140 1.14 12.20 6.54
CA ASP A 140 1.86 10.95 6.23
C ASP A 140 0.92 9.74 6.42
N GLN A 141 0.14 9.71 7.50
CA GLN A 141 -0.90 8.68 7.70
C GLN A 141 -1.98 8.71 6.62
N ALA A 142 -2.44 9.89 6.22
CA ALA A 142 -3.44 10.03 5.17
C ALA A 142 -2.92 9.52 3.80
N ALA A 143 -1.64 9.71 3.52
CA ALA A 143 -0.99 9.16 2.32
C ALA A 143 -1.04 7.62 2.34
N ALA A 144 -0.64 7.00 3.45
CA ALA A 144 -0.69 5.55 3.61
C ALA A 144 -2.11 4.98 3.49
N VAL A 145 -3.11 5.68 4.03
CA VAL A 145 -4.53 5.33 3.85
C VAL A 145 -4.93 5.38 2.38
N GLY A 146 -4.57 6.45 1.66
CA GLY A 146 -4.89 6.58 0.25
C GLY A 146 -4.26 5.48 -0.61
N ILE A 147 -2.99 5.14 -0.34
CA ILE A 147 -2.29 4.04 -1.01
C ILE A 147 -3.04 2.72 -0.78
N LEU A 148 -3.33 2.41 0.49
CA LEU A 148 -3.98 1.14 0.83
C LEU A 148 -5.39 1.06 0.27
N GLN A 149 -6.18 2.12 0.40
CA GLN A 149 -7.54 2.15 -0.14
C GLN A 149 -7.53 1.95 -1.66
N GLY A 150 -6.62 2.61 -2.37
CA GLY A 150 -6.46 2.41 -3.81
C GLY A 150 -6.10 0.96 -4.19
N TRP A 151 -5.31 0.27 -3.37
CA TRP A 151 -5.03 -1.16 -3.56
C TRP A 151 -6.25 -2.04 -3.32
N LEU A 152 -6.98 -1.80 -2.21
CA LEU A 152 -8.19 -2.53 -1.86
C LEU A 152 -9.30 -2.38 -2.92
N ASP A 153 -9.45 -1.18 -3.47
CA ASP A 153 -10.42 -0.90 -4.54
C ASP A 153 -10.05 -1.63 -5.84
N GLN A 154 -8.76 -1.65 -6.21
CA GLN A 154 -8.28 -2.45 -7.35
C GLN A 154 -8.52 -3.95 -7.15
N ARG A 155 -8.28 -4.44 -5.92
CA ARG A 155 -8.50 -5.84 -5.54
C ARG A 155 -9.97 -6.24 -5.65
N ARG A 156 -10.89 -5.37 -5.19
CA ARG A 156 -12.33 -5.60 -5.29
C ARG A 156 -12.75 -5.74 -6.76
N ASN A 157 -12.33 -4.81 -7.61
CA ASN A 157 -12.63 -4.85 -9.04
C ASN A 157 -12.07 -6.11 -9.73
N ALA A 158 -10.85 -6.53 -9.36
CA ALA A 158 -10.25 -7.75 -9.89
C ALA A 158 -11.00 -9.02 -9.46
N SER A 159 -11.53 -9.06 -8.23
CA SER A 159 -12.29 -10.20 -7.70
C SER A 159 -13.69 -10.31 -8.33
N GLU A 160 -14.33 -9.16 -8.59
CA GLU A 160 -15.64 -9.08 -9.26
C GLU A 160 -15.54 -9.51 -10.73
N GLY A 161 -14.51 -9.08 -11.46
CA GLY A 161 -14.30 -9.48 -12.86
C GLY A 161 -14.07 -10.99 -13.04
N HIS A 162 -13.44 -11.67 -12.08
CA HIS A 162 -13.31 -13.14 -12.10
C HIS A 162 -14.64 -13.85 -11.80
N SER A 163 -15.48 -13.26 -10.95
CA SER A 163 -16.77 -13.82 -10.56
C SER A 163 -17.78 -13.76 -11.71
N GLU A 164 -17.73 -12.72 -12.54
CA GLU A 164 -18.60 -12.55 -13.72
C GLU A 164 -18.18 -13.45 -14.88
N ALA A 165 -16.88 -13.54 -15.18
CA ALA A 165 -16.35 -14.45 -16.20
C ALA A 165 -16.68 -15.93 -15.93
N THR A 166 -16.67 -16.34 -14.65
CA THR A 166 -17.03 -17.71 -14.24
C THR A 166 -18.53 -18.01 -14.41
N ARG A 167 -19.40 -17.00 -14.28
CA ARG A 167 -20.85 -17.16 -14.46
C ARG A 167 -21.24 -17.34 -15.93
N GLU A 168 -20.59 -16.61 -16.84
CA GLU A 168 -20.85 -16.72 -18.29
C GLU A 168 -20.42 -18.07 -18.88
N THR A 169 -19.34 -18.68 -18.38
CA THR A 169 -18.90 -20.00 -18.83
C THR A 169 -19.84 -21.13 -18.37
N THR A 170 -20.53 -20.94 -17.25
CA THR A 170 -21.45 -21.94 -16.69
C THR A 170 -22.81 -21.93 -17.42
N SER A 171 -23.23 -20.79 -17.98
CA SER A 171 -24.49 -20.67 -18.73
C SER A 171 -24.41 -21.14 -20.20
N ALA A 172 -23.21 -21.39 -20.74
CA ALA A 172 -23.02 -21.80 -22.13
C ALA A 172 -22.94 -23.34 -22.34
N GLY A 173 -23.14 -24.13 -21.27
CA GLY A 173 -22.95 -25.58 -21.28
C GLY A 173 -24.21 -26.43 -21.16
N SER A 174 -25.41 -25.87 -21.33
CA SER A 174 -26.67 -26.58 -21.18
C SER A 174 -27.63 -26.26 -22.32
N ASP A 175 -27.27 -26.67 -23.54
CA ASP A 175 -28.17 -26.83 -24.69
C ASP A 175 -27.62 -27.97 -25.56
N ASP A 176 -27.70 -29.20 -25.06
CA ASP A 176 -27.66 -30.42 -25.89
C ASP A 176 -28.09 -31.66 -25.05
N VAL A 177 -29.41 -31.84 -24.87
CA VAL A 177 -30.10 -33.14 -24.76
C VAL A 177 -31.54 -32.99 -25.24
#